data_AF-A0A843KJ72-F1
#
_entry.id   AF-A0A843KJ72-F1
#
_cell.length_a   1.000
_cell.length_b   1.000
_cell.length_c   1.000
_cell.angle_alpha   90.00
_cell.angle_beta   90.00
_cell.angle_gamma   90.00
#
_symmetry.space_group_name_H-M   'P 1'
#
loop_
_entity.id
_entity.type
_entity.pdbx_description
1 polymer ?
#
loop_
_entity_poly.entity_id
_entity_poly.type
_entity_poly.pdbx_seq_one_letter_code
_entity_poly.pdbx_strand_id
1 'polypeptide(L)'
;MGDLAIGYRARGILDLDRVWLSSSFRVQLIKMGIEKAGSVNELGRRMGYRSRVHPGWGVVQIMQGKQAFPVSRLKLLAEFLDFPMDDILPYVTHPNRVTPESTKSALAMYGLSGYIPR
;
A
#
# COMPACT_ATOMS: atom_id res chain seq x y z
N MET A 1 -22.32 -22.09 -5.21
CA MET A 1 -21.94 -22.06 -3.79
C MET A 1 -20.44 -21.78 -3.70
N GLY A 2 -20.03 -20.51 -3.69
CA GLY A 2 -18.62 -20.12 -3.69
C GLY A 2 -18.27 -18.94 -2.75
N ASP A 3 -19.26 -18.27 -2.17
CA ASP A 3 -19.07 -17.00 -1.44
C ASP A 3 -18.60 -17.13 0.02
N LEU A 4 -18.65 -18.33 0.61
CA LEU A 4 -18.37 -18.46 2.05
C LEU A 4 -16.88 -18.54 2.39
N ALA A 5 -15.98 -18.80 1.43
CA ALA A 5 -14.55 -18.95 1.72
C ALA A 5 -13.76 -17.63 1.73
N ILE A 6 -14.27 -16.59 1.06
CA ILE A 6 -13.58 -15.29 0.92
C ILE A 6 -13.62 -14.51 2.25
N GLY A 7 -14.76 -14.53 2.95
CA GLY A 7 -14.95 -13.80 4.20
C GLY A 7 -14.07 -14.26 5.36
N TYR A 8 -13.77 -15.56 5.47
CA TYR A 8 -12.91 -16.08 6.55
C TYR A 8 -11.43 -15.74 6.35
N ARG A 9 -10.94 -15.72 5.10
CA ARG A 9 -9.57 -15.27 4.80
C ARG A 9 -9.41 -13.77 5.03
N ALA A 10 -10.41 -12.98 4.63
CA ALA A 10 -10.41 -11.53 4.85
C ALA A 10 -10.31 -11.19 6.34
N ARG A 11 -11.10 -11.83 7.21
CA ARG A 11 -11.01 -11.65 8.67
C ARG A 11 -9.64 -11.98 9.23
N GLY A 12 -9.08 -13.15 8.90
CA GLY A 12 -7.76 -13.55 9.40
C GLY A 12 -6.61 -12.64 8.93
N ILE A 13 -6.75 -11.99 7.77
CA ILE A 13 -5.79 -11.00 7.27
C ILE A 13 -5.92 -9.67 8.02
N LEU A 14 -7.15 -9.26 8.37
CA LEU A 14 -7.40 -8.05 9.15
C LEU A 14 -6.95 -8.18 10.61
N ASP A 15 -6.75 -9.41 11.10
CA ASP A 15 -6.15 -9.72 12.40
C ASP A 15 -4.61 -9.63 12.38
N LEU A 16 -3.98 -9.47 11.21
CA LEU A 16 -2.55 -9.22 11.11
C LEU A 16 -2.23 -7.74 11.35
N ASP A 17 -1.12 -7.46 12.03
CA ASP A 17 -0.65 -6.07 12.20
C ASP A 17 -0.21 -5.44 10.87
N ARG A 18 0.26 -6.27 9.93
CA ARG A 18 0.85 -5.83 8.66
C ARG A 18 0.56 -6.78 7.51
N VAL A 19 0.40 -6.23 6.31
CA VAL A 19 0.13 -6.96 5.08
C VAL A 19 1.03 -6.52 3.93
N TRP A 20 1.41 -7.48 3.08
CA TRP A 20 2.09 -7.20 1.82
C TRP A 20 1.06 -7.17 0.71
N LEU A 21 1.13 -6.14 -0.14
CA LEU A 21 0.35 -6.03 -1.37
C LEU A 21 1.25 -6.30 -2.57
N SER A 22 0.69 -6.90 -3.62
CA SER A 22 1.40 -7.10 -4.89
C SER A 22 2.03 -5.81 -5.39
N SER A 23 3.23 -5.87 -5.98
CA SER A 23 4.03 -4.68 -6.30
C SER A 23 3.27 -3.68 -7.20
N SER A 24 2.60 -4.15 -8.24
CA SER A 24 1.83 -3.29 -9.15
C SER A 24 0.66 -2.61 -8.43
N PHE A 25 -0.16 -3.36 -7.70
CA PHE A 25 -1.32 -2.80 -7.00
C PHE A 25 -0.89 -1.85 -5.88
N ARG A 26 0.15 -2.21 -5.11
CA ARG A 26 0.72 -1.37 -4.05
C ARG A 26 1.14 -0.01 -4.58
N VAL A 27 1.89 0.02 -5.69
CA VAL A 27 2.37 1.26 -6.30
C VAL A 27 1.20 2.07 -6.85
N GLN A 28 0.24 1.42 -7.50
CA GLN A 28 -0.97 2.08 -8.01
C GLN A 28 -1.80 2.74 -6.90
N LEU A 29 -2.09 2.00 -5.82
CA LEU A 29 -2.87 2.48 -4.68
C LEU A 29 -2.20 3.69 -4.02
N ILE A 30 -0.88 3.62 -3.83
CA ILE A 30 -0.12 4.75 -3.27
C ILE A 30 -0.11 5.93 -4.24
N LYS A 31 0.04 5.70 -5.55
CA LYS A 31 -0.04 6.76 -6.57
C LYS A 31 -1.37 7.49 -6.50
N MET A 32 -2.49 6.77 -6.47
CA MET A 32 -3.82 7.37 -6.31
C MET A 32 -3.90 8.21 -5.04
N GLY A 33 -3.33 7.71 -3.93
CA GLY A 33 -3.23 8.46 -2.68
C GLY A 33 -2.42 9.75 -2.80
N ILE A 34 -1.29 9.71 -3.52
CA ILE A 34 -0.42 10.87 -3.74
C ILE A 34 -1.14 11.90 -4.60
N GLU A 35 -1.81 11.45 -5.66
CA GLU A 35 -2.56 12.30 -6.58
C GLU A 35 -3.73 12.99 -5.84
N LYS A 36 -4.50 12.25 -5.03
CA LYS A 36 -5.59 12.83 -4.22
C LYS A 36 -5.09 13.78 -3.12
N ALA A 37 -3.94 13.48 -2.49
CA ALA A 37 -3.37 14.30 -1.42
C ALA A 37 -2.52 15.49 -1.93
N GLY A 38 -2.13 15.49 -3.21
CA GLY A 38 -1.24 16.48 -3.82
C GLY A 38 0.25 16.31 -3.51
N SER A 39 0.64 15.45 -2.55
CA SER A 39 2.05 15.09 -2.31
C SER A 39 2.19 13.84 -1.45
N VAL A 40 3.37 13.19 -1.50
CA VAL A 40 3.71 12.04 -0.63
C VAL A 40 3.68 12.42 0.84
N ASN A 41 4.09 13.65 1.19
CA ASN A 41 4.09 14.11 2.57
C ASN A 41 2.67 14.29 3.11
N GLU A 42 1.78 14.86 2.30
CA GLU A 42 0.39 15.03 2.70
C GLU A 42 -0.33 13.69 2.79
N LEU A 43 -0.08 12.77 1.86
CA LEU A 43 -0.54 11.38 1.96
C LEU A 43 -0.05 10.73 3.27
N GLY A 44 1.22 10.95 3.63
CA GLY A 44 1.78 10.48 4.89
C GLY A 44 0.97 10.97 6.12
N ARG A 45 0.58 12.24 6.14
CA ARG A 45 -0.26 12.79 7.22
C ARG A 45 -1.63 12.15 7.25
N ARG A 46 -2.29 11.99 6.09
CA ARG A 46 -3.59 11.30 5.97
C ARG A 46 -3.53 9.86 6.46
N MET A 47 -2.42 9.17 6.21
CA MET A 47 -2.14 7.81 6.72
C MET A 47 -1.66 7.78 8.19
N GLY A 48 -1.77 8.89 8.92
CA GLY A 48 -1.44 8.98 10.35
C GLY A 48 0.06 9.00 10.67
N TYR A 49 0.95 9.27 9.71
CA TYR A 49 2.37 9.51 10.01
C TYR A 49 2.55 10.91 10.60
N ARG A 50 3.08 10.98 11.83
CA ARG A 50 3.19 12.22 12.62
C ARG A 50 4.59 12.87 12.59
N SER A 51 5.51 12.38 11.76
CA SER A 51 6.85 12.96 11.66
C SER A 51 6.75 14.42 11.22
N ARG A 52 7.41 15.33 11.97
CA ARG A 52 7.46 16.76 11.64
C ARG A 52 8.40 17.06 10.47
N VAL A 53 9.37 16.17 10.22
CA VAL A 53 10.43 16.38 9.23
C VAL A 53 10.12 15.63 7.93
N HIS A 54 9.72 14.37 8.01
CA HIS A 54 9.48 13.51 6.84
C HIS A 54 8.22 12.64 6.99
N PRO A 55 7.01 13.23 6.98
CA PRO A 55 5.76 12.46 7.14
C PRO A 55 5.54 11.45 6.00
N GLY A 56 6.07 11.71 4.80
CA GLY A 56 6.01 10.79 3.67
C GLY A 56 6.98 9.60 3.72
N TRP A 57 7.91 9.53 4.68
CA TRP A 57 8.96 8.51 4.68
C TRP A 57 8.39 7.09 4.76
N GLY A 58 7.39 6.87 5.62
CA GLY A 58 6.74 5.57 5.73
C GLY A 58 6.05 5.15 4.43
N VAL A 59 5.42 6.10 3.74
CA VAL A 59 4.81 5.87 2.42
C VAL A 59 5.86 5.45 1.41
N VAL A 60 6.99 6.15 1.34
CA VAL A 60 8.11 5.82 0.42
C VAL A 60 8.65 4.42 0.69
N GLN A 61 8.85 4.05 1.95
CA GLN A 61 9.33 2.71 2.32
C GLN A 61 8.35 1.61 1.90
N ILE A 62 7.03 1.84 2.04
CA ILE A 62 6.01 0.89 1.57
C ILE A 62 6.02 0.81 0.05
N MET A 63 6.02 1.96 -0.63
CA MET A 63 6.02 2.07 -2.09
C MET A 63 7.22 1.31 -2.69
N GLN A 64 8.41 1.51 -2.12
CA GLN A 64 9.65 0.84 -2.50
C GLN A 64 9.71 -0.65 -2.11
N GLY A 65 8.66 -1.22 -1.51
CA GLY A 65 8.63 -2.63 -1.13
C GLY A 65 9.60 -2.98 0.00
N LYS A 66 10.11 -1.99 0.74
CA LYS A 66 11.01 -2.19 1.88
C LYS A 66 10.25 -2.56 3.16
N GLN A 67 8.97 -2.21 3.23
CA GLN A 67 8.11 -2.59 4.35
C GLN A 67 6.69 -2.95 3.90
N ALA A 68 6.05 -3.83 4.66
CA ALA A 68 4.63 -4.11 4.59
C ALA A 68 3.78 -2.90 5.02
N PHE A 69 2.54 -2.85 4.54
CA PHE A 69 1.52 -1.91 5.01
C PHE A 69 1.08 -2.27 6.43
N PRO A 70 1.19 -1.37 7.42
CA PRO A 70 0.44 -1.53 8.66
C PRO A 70 -1.06 -1.47 8.38
N VAL A 71 -1.83 -2.46 8.84
CA VAL A 71 -3.26 -2.58 8.50
C VAL A 71 -4.05 -1.36 8.94
N SER A 72 -3.73 -0.79 10.11
CA SER A 72 -4.35 0.46 10.59
C SER A 72 -4.16 1.63 9.61
N ARG A 73 -3.00 1.73 8.94
CA ARG A 73 -2.72 2.79 7.96
C ARG A 73 -3.31 2.49 6.59
N LEU A 74 -3.39 1.20 6.22
CA LEU A 74 -4.06 0.78 5.01
C LEU A 74 -5.56 1.11 5.08
N LYS A 75 -6.20 0.91 6.23
CA LYS A 75 -7.59 1.34 6.48
C LYS A 75 -7.77 2.85 6.32
N LEU A 76 -6.87 3.67 6.89
CA LEU A 76 -6.90 5.12 6.71
C LEU A 76 -6.72 5.52 5.23
N LEU A 77 -5.85 4.83 4.50
CA LEU A 77 -5.66 5.07 3.06
C LEU A 77 -6.91 4.69 2.25
N ALA A 78 -7.50 3.53 2.54
CA ALA A 78 -8.71 3.01 1.93
C ALA A 78 -9.88 3.99 2.12
N GLU A 79 -10.10 4.43 3.36
CA GLU A 79 -11.10 5.46 3.69
C GLU A 79 -10.81 6.78 2.98
N PHE A 80 -9.57 7.26 3.03
CA PHE A 80 -9.19 8.50 2.35
C PHE A 80 -9.40 8.44 0.84
N LEU A 81 -9.28 7.26 0.22
CA LEU A 81 -9.49 7.05 -1.21
C LEU A 81 -10.94 6.71 -1.59
N ASP A 82 -11.84 6.54 -0.62
CA ASP A 82 -13.17 5.97 -0.84
C ASP A 82 -13.09 4.59 -1.53
N PHE A 83 -12.04 3.82 -1.22
CA PHE A 83 -11.72 2.54 -1.84
C PHE A 83 -11.91 1.40 -0.81
N PRO A 84 -12.92 0.53 -0.96
CA PRO A 84 -13.23 -0.49 0.05
C PRO A 84 -12.06 -1.42 0.37
N MET A 85 -11.92 -1.78 1.64
CA MET A 85 -10.90 -2.75 2.06
C MET A 85 -11.08 -4.11 1.37
N ASP A 86 -12.33 -4.53 1.14
CA ASP A 86 -12.63 -5.79 0.47
C ASP A 86 -12.13 -5.83 -0.98
N ASP A 87 -11.97 -4.68 -1.63
CA ASP A 87 -11.38 -4.58 -2.97
C ASP A 87 -9.84 -4.59 -2.93
N ILE A 88 -9.25 -4.26 -1.78
CA ILE A 88 -7.79 -4.28 -1.57
C ILE A 88 -7.30 -5.68 -1.19
N LEU A 89 -8.06 -6.41 -0.36
CA LEU A 89 -7.66 -7.70 0.20
C LEU A 89 -7.29 -8.78 -0.84
N PRO A 90 -7.93 -8.87 -2.03
CA PRO A 90 -7.53 -9.80 -3.08
C PRO A 90 -6.08 -9.63 -3.58
N TYR A 91 -5.49 -8.45 -3.38
CA TYR A 91 -4.11 -8.15 -3.80
C TYR A 91 -3.07 -8.43 -2.72
N VAL A 92 -3.49 -8.93 -1.55
CA VAL A 92 -2.58 -9.38 -0.49
C VAL A 92 -1.75 -10.56 -0.98
N THR A 93 -0.46 -10.53 -0.70
CA THR A 93 0.50 -11.51 -1.20
C THR A 93 1.54 -11.88 -0.13
N HIS A 94 2.33 -12.92 -0.40
CA HIS A 94 3.45 -13.28 0.44
C HIS A 94 4.64 -12.32 0.24
N PRO A 95 5.44 -12.03 1.29
CA PRO A 95 6.59 -11.13 1.21
C PRO A 95 7.58 -11.50 0.09
N ASN A 96 7.81 -12.80 -0.12
CA ASN A 96 8.74 -13.32 -1.13
C ASN A 96 8.33 -13.03 -2.59
N ARG A 97 7.08 -12.60 -2.83
CA ARG A 97 6.60 -12.18 -4.14
C ARG A 97 6.82 -10.68 -4.40
N VAL A 98 7.24 -9.93 -3.40
CA VAL A 98 7.63 -8.52 -3.53
C VAL A 98 9.14 -8.45 -3.69
N THR A 99 9.60 -8.46 -4.94
CA THR A 99 11.04 -8.38 -5.27
C THR A 99 11.46 -6.97 -5.69
N PRO A 100 12.76 -6.64 -5.65
CA PRO A 100 13.29 -5.39 -6.20
C PRO A 100 12.90 -5.18 -7.66
N GLU A 101 12.96 -6.22 -8.49
CA GLU A 101 12.63 -6.16 -9.92
C GLU A 101 11.14 -5.89 -10.13
N SER A 102 10.27 -6.63 -9.44
CA SER A 102 8.82 -6.40 -9.51
C SER A 102 8.43 -4.99 -9.07
N THR A 103 9.11 -4.46 -8.05
CA THR A 103 8.88 -3.12 -7.53
C THR A 103 9.41 -2.06 -8.51
N LYS A 104 10.59 -2.27 -9.09
CA LYS A 104 11.16 -1.39 -10.12
C LYS A 104 10.26 -1.31 -11.35
N SER A 105 9.78 -2.45 -11.84
CA SER A 105 8.85 -2.51 -12.98
C SER A 105 7.54 -1.81 -12.68
N ALA A 106 6.96 -2.01 -11.49
CA ALA A 106 5.75 -1.31 -11.06
C ALA A 106 5.95 0.21 -10.97
N LEU A 107 7.05 0.66 -10.36
CA LEU A 107 7.38 2.09 -10.27
C LEU A 107 7.53 2.73 -11.66
N ALA A 108 8.22 2.06 -12.58
CA ALA A 108 8.35 2.54 -13.95
C ALA A 108 7.00 2.61 -14.67
N MET A 109 6.20 1.55 -14.57
CA MET A 109 4.88 1.45 -15.19
C MET A 109 3.94 2.58 -14.77
N TYR A 110 3.98 2.98 -13.50
CA TYR A 110 3.11 4.03 -12.97
C TYR A 110 3.72 5.45 -13.02
N GLY A 111 4.88 5.63 -13.66
CA GLY A 111 5.53 6.94 -13.81
C GLY A 111 6.22 7.45 -12.54
N LEU A 112 6.57 6.54 -11.62
CA LEU A 112 7.19 6.83 -10.33
C LEU A 112 8.68 6.43 -10.30
N SER A 113 9.36 6.43 -11.44
CA SER A 113 10.76 6.03 -11.59
C SER A 113 11.72 6.78 -10.65
N GLY A 114 11.39 8.02 -10.26
CA GLY A 114 12.18 8.79 -9.27
C GLY A 114 12.25 8.16 -7.87
N TYR A 115 11.36 7.20 -7.58
CA TYR A 115 11.34 6.45 -6.33
C TYR A 115 12.01 5.07 -6.42
N ILE A 116 12.60 4.70 -7.56
CA ILE A 116 13.35 3.44 -7.69
C ILE A 116 14.52 3.49 -6.68
N PRO A 117 14.64 2.51 -5.75
CA PRO A 117 15.79 2.44 -4.85
C PRO A 117 17.09 2.40 -5.65
N ARG A 118 18.05 3.23 -5.25
CA ARG A 118 19.42 3.19 -5.78
C ARG A 118 20.21 2.07 -5.13
#